data_AF-A0A2X0J850-F1
#
_entry.id   AF-A0A2X0J850-F1
#
_cell.length_a   1.000
_cell.length_b   1.000
_cell.length_c   1.000
_cell.angle_alpha   90.00
_cell.angle_beta   90.00
_cell.angle_gamma   90.00
#
_symmetry.space_group_name_H-M   'P 1'
#
loop_
_entity.id
_entity.type
_entity.pdbx_description
1 polymer ?
#
loop_
_entity_poly.entity_id
_entity_poly.type
_entity_poly.pdbx_seq_one_letter_code
_entity_poly.pdbx_strand_id
1 'polypeptide(L)'
;MPFGLGSTGRRSTGSPVVQRSSLREQVAGAMRDELMAGRLAAGRHFTVKEIAELYGVSATPVREALVDLAAQGMLVVEPGRGFAVPRFTWDDFVDIVEARSLVIDGIFRRLSGRLSALDPAALASLRRRADAAVSAARAGRLDVLVGCDRRFWAELGAFAGNRRIADYLDWLRVQYWIFAAGYLRGREDVADFCWSRHLELVDLIETGDQSGVHAMLLGYNQESLRQMSALCGRPLPTELSQVPGQREPDPLPGTTQ
;
A
#
# COMPACT_ATOMS: atom_id res chain seq x y z
N MET A 1 23.05 -71.37 -3.59
CA MET A 1 22.96 -70.63 -4.86
C MET A 1 21.56 -70.05 -4.97
N PRO A 2 21.38 -68.82 -5.49
CA PRO A 2 21.94 -67.54 -5.03
C PRO A 2 20.80 -66.46 -5.06
N PHE A 3 20.91 -65.17 -4.75
CA PHE A 3 21.88 -64.15 -5.07
C PHE A 3 21.70 -62.98 -4.09
N GLY A 4 22.81 -62.41 -3.61
CA GLY A 4 22.83 -61.09 -3.01
C GLY A 4 22.98 -60.01 -4.07
N LEU A 5 22.44 -58.82 -3.78
CA LEU A 5 22.89 -57.57 -4.38
C LEU A 5 22.95 -56.52 -3.26
N GLY A 6 24.18 -56.12 -2.95
CA GLY A 6 24.42 -54.89 -2.23
C GLY A 6 24.08 -53.68 -3.11
N SER A 7 23.56 -52.63 -2.47
CA SER A 7 23.46 -51.30 -3.06
C SER A 7 23.83 -50.29 -1.99
N THR A 8 25.12 -49.92 -2.00
CA THR A 8 25.66 -48.71 -1.41
C THR A 8 25.18 -47.47 -2.15
N GLY A 9 24.87 -46.41 -1.40
CA GLY A 9 24.68 -45.04 -1.89
C GLY A 9 23.22 -44.72 -2.18
N ARG A 10 22.64 -43.61 -1.71
CA ARG A 10 23.24 -42.29 -1.52
C ARG A 10 22.39 -41.49 -0.54
N ARG A 11 23.05 -40.83 0.42
CA ARG A 11 22.48 -39.73 1.19
C ARG A 11 22.10 -38.59 0.24
N SER A 12 20.90 -38.06 0.41
CA SER A 12 20.52 -36.70 0.00
C SER A 12 19.57 -36.17 1.08
N THR A 13 20.10 -35.88 2.27
CA THR A 13 20.26 -34.50 2.75
C THR A 13 18.97 -33.69 2.58
N GLY A 14 18.14 -33.70 3.62
CA GLY A 14 17.18 -32.64 3.81
C GLY A 14 17.88 -31.29 3.92
N SER A 15 17.28 -30.30 3.27
CA SER A 15 17.40 -28.85 3.48
C SER A 15 18.65 -28.13 2.96
N PRO A 16 18.41 -27.00 2.27
CA PRO A 16 18.56 -25.75 2.97
C PRO A 16 17.20 -25.11 3.21
N VAL A 17 16.78 -25.11 4.48
CA VAL A 17 15.82 -24.12 4.97
C VAL A 17 16.56 -22.79 4.96
N VAL A 18 16.45 -22.05 3.86
CA VAL A 18 16.72 -20.61 3.89
C VAL A 18 15.41 -19.93 4.19
N GLN A 19 15.04 -19.92 5.46
CA GLN A 19 14.03 -19.00 5.98
C GLN A 19 14.52 -18.34 7.26
N ARG A 20 15.43 -17.40 7.03
CA ARG A 20 15.49 -16.12 7.75
C ARG A 20 15.48 -15.07 6.66
N SER A 21 14.69 -14.01 6.79
CA SER A 21 14.69 -12.94 5.80
C SER A 21 16.14 -12.51 5.56
N SER A 22 16.56 -12.53 4.30
CA SER A 22 17.95 -12.19 4.00
C SER A 22 18.22 -10.74 4.43
N LEU A 23 19.46 -10.40 4.78
CA LEU A 23 19.80 -9.02 5.16
C LEU A 23 19.39 -8.03 4.05
N ARG A 24 19.45 -8.46 2.79
CA ARG A 24 18.88 -7.76 1.63
C ARG A 24 17.39 -7.48 1.76
N GLU A 25 16.57 -8.48 2.07
CA GLU A 25 15.12 -8.29 2.25
C GLU A 25 14.78 -7.35 3.42
N GLN A 26 15.57 -7.43 4.50
CA GLN A 26 15.42 -6.53 5.65
C GLN A 26 15.77 -5.08 5.27
N VAL A 27 16.87 -4.87 4.55
CA VAL A 27 17.24 -3.54 4.03
C VAL A 27 16.17 -3.02 3.05
N ALA A 28 15.66 -3.87 2.15
CA ALA A 28 14.59 -3.47 1.25
C ALA A 28 13.30 -3.11 2.01
N GLY A 29 12.98 -3.85 3.08
CA GLY A 29 11.88 -3.54 4.00
C GLY A 29 12.04 -2.18 4.64
N ALA A 30 13.18 -1.95 5.30
CA ALA A 30 13.50 -0.68 5.95
C ALA A 30 13.46 0.49 4.96
N MET A 31 14.04 0.34 3.77
CA MET A 31 14.00 1.35 2.73
C MET A 31 12.56 1.69 2.28
N ARG A 32 11.68 0.69 2.11
CA ARG A 32 10.26 0.99 1.82
C ARG A 32 9.62 1.81 2.93
N ASP A 33 9.91 1.49 4.20
CA ASP A 33 9.36 2.24 5.33
C ASP A 33 9.91 3.67 5.38
N GLU A 34 11.20 3.90 5.05
CA GLU A 34 11.80 5.24 4.91
C GLU A 34 11.13 6.06 3.79
N LEU A 35 10.91 5.42 2.63
CA LEU A 35 10.29 6.04 1.46
C LEU A 35 8.83 6.41 1.72
N MET A 36 8.05 5.46 2.23
CA MET A 36 6.62 5.66 2.52
C MET A 36 6.40 6.69 3.62
N ALA A 37 7.29 6.77 4.60
CA ALA A 37 7.21 7.79 5.62
C ALA A 37 7.68 9.17 5.10
N GLY A 38 8.36 9.24 3.95
CA GLY A 38 8.94 10.48 3.43
C GLY A 38 10.18 10.96 4.19
N ARG A 39 10.86 10.07 4.95
CA ARG A 39 12.14 10.38 5.61
C ARG A 39 13.27 10.56 4.58
N LEU A 40 13.14 9.89 3.43
CA LEU A 40 13.86 10.22 2.21
C LEU A 40 12.93 11.04 1.31
N ALA A 41 13.21 12.35 1.19
CA ALA A 41 12.39 13.26 0.40
C ALA A 41 12.38 12.89 -1.10
N ALA A 42 11.26 13.18 -1.79
CA ALA A 42 11.13 12.96 -3.23
C ALA A 42 12.25 13.67 -4.01
N GLY A 43 12.89 12.95 -4.92
CA GLY A 43 14.05 13.39 -5.70
C GLY A 43 15.36 13.53 -4.91
N ARG A 44 15.41 13.11 -3.64
CA ARG A 44 16.68 13.00 -2.90
C ARG A 44 17.54 11.89 -3.51
N HIS A 45 18.77 12.25 -3.86
CA HIS A 45 19.82 11.30 -4.25
C HIS A 45 20.46 10.65 -3.02
N PHE A 46 20.85 9.40 -3.17
CA PHE A 46 21.67 8.71 -2.20
C PHE A 46 22.49 7.58 -2.84
N THR A 47 23.60 7.24 -2.19
CA THR A 47 24.52 6.19 -2.62
C THR A 47 24.34 4.91 -1.81
N VAL A 48 24.84 3.78 -2.34
CA VAL A 48 24.92 2.52 -1.60
C VAL A 48 25.70 2.71 -0.28
N LYS A 49 26.75 3.54 -0.30
CA LYS A 49 27.59 3.80 0.88
C LYS A 49 26.81 4.50 1.99
N GLU A 50 26.08 5.55 1.65
CA GLU A 50 25.27 6.30 2.62
C GLU A 50 24.19 5.42 3.28
N ILE A 51 23.51 4.59 2.49
CA ILE A 51 22.49 3.66 3.04
C ILE A 51 23.14 2.54 3.88
N ALA A 52 24.33 2.06 3.49
CA ALA A 52 25.09 1.09 4.27
C ALA A 52 25.52 1.66 5.63
N GLU A 53 25.98 2.91 5.65
CA GLU A 53 26.32 3.64 6.88
C GLU A 53 25.08 3.89 7.75
N LEU A 54 23.96 4.31 7.15
CA LEU A 54 22.69 4.54 7.83
C LEU A 54 22.20 3.28 8.58
N TYR A 55 22.30 2.12 7.95
CA TYR A 55 21.82 0.86 8.53
C TYR A 55 22.89 0.05 9.27
N GLY A 56 24.16 0.47 9.25
CA GLY A 56 25.25 -0.26 9.90
C GLY A 56 25.51 -1.64 9.29
N VAL A 57 25.35 -1.79 7.97
CA VAL A 57 25.51 -3.06 7.25
C VAL A 57 26.54 -2.91 6.12
N SER A 58 26.97 -4.02 5.52
CA SER A 58 27.90 -3.97 4.38
C SER A 58 27.22 -3.50 3.09
N ALA A 59 28.02 -3.03 2.13
CA ALA A 59 27.52 -2.45 0.88
C ALA A 59 26.83 -3.46 -0.05
N THR A 60 27.20 -4.74 -0.01
CA THR A 60 26.64 -5.77 -0.91
C THR A 60 25.14 -5.99 -0.74
N PRO A 61 24.62 -6.33 0.47
CA PRO A 61 23.17 -6.51 0.66
C PRO A 61 22.38 -5.23 0.42
N VAL A 62 22.98 -4.07 0.66
CA VAL A 62 22.37 -2.76 0.37
C VAL A 62 22.25 -2.55 -1.12
N ARG A 63 23.32 -2.77 -1.89
CA ARG A 63 23.30 -2.64 -3.35
C ARG A 63 22.22 -3.53 -3.96
N GLU A 64 22.14 -4.80 -3.53
CA GLU A 64 21.12 -5.73 -4.01
C GLU A 64 19.70 -5.25 -3.68
N ALA A 65 19.47 -4.79 -2.45
CA ALA A 65 18.17 -4.26 -2.04
C ALA A 65 17.77 -3.01 -2.85
N LEU A 66 18.70 -2.09 -3.09
CA LEU A 66 18.44 -0.87 -3.86
C LEU A 66 18.17 -1.18 -5.33
N VAL A 67 18.89 -2.15 -5.92
CA VAL A 67 18.62 -2.63 -7.28
C VAL A 67 17.24 -3.28 -7.37
N ASP A 68 16.83 -4.07 -6.39
CA ASP A 68 15.48 -4.66 -6.37
C ASP A 68 14.38 -3.61 -6.31
N LEU A 69 14.55 -2.61 -5.45
CA LEU A 69 13.61 -1.50 -5.32
C LEU A 69 13.56 -0.68 -6.61
N ALA A 70 14.70 -0.48 -7.28
CA ALA A 70 14.73 0.19 -8.57
C ALA A 70 14.07 -0.64 -9.69
N ALA A 71 14.27 -1.96 -9.70
CA ALA A 71 13.58 -2.86 -10.64
C ALA A 71 12.06 -2.89 -10.42
N GLN A 72 11.61 -2.58 -9.21
CA GLN A 72 10.21 -2.38 -8.86
C GLN A 72 9.73 -0.94 -9.14
N GLY A 73 10.56 -0.04 -9.69
CA GLY A 73 10.19 1.36 -9.88
C GLY A 73 9.99 2.16 -8.59
N MET A 74 10.35 1.60 -7.43
CA MET A 74 10.29 2.30 -6.14
C MET A 74 11.47 3.28 -5.96
N LEU A 75 12.52 3.12 -6.77
CA LEU A 75 13.69 3.99 -6.87
C LEU A 75 14.06 4.22 -8.33
N VAL A 76 14.73 5.33 -8.61
CA VAL A 76 15.33 5.61 -9.92
C VAL A 76 16.83 5.39 -9.84
N VAL A 77 17.41 4.68 -10.80
CA VAL A 77 18.87 4.57 -10.94
C VAL A 77 19.37 5.77 -11.71
N GLU A 78 20.33 6.51 -11.13
CA GLU A 78 20.98 7.63 -11.80
C GLU A 78 22.46 7.33 -12.06
N PRO A 79 22.88 7.22 -13.34
CA PRO A 79 24.28 6.97 -13.69
C PRO A 79 25.22 7.98 -13.04
N GLY A 80 26.23 7.48 -12.32
CA GLY A 80 27.22 8.31 -11.62
C GLY A 80 26.75 8.96 -10.31
N ARG A 81 25.45 8.89 -9.97
CA ARG A 81 24.88 9.50 -8.74
C ARG A 81 24.26 8.49 -7.77
N GLY A 82 24.08 7.25 -8.19
CA GLY A 82 23.53 6.18 -7.35
C GLY A 82 22.03 5.99 -7.58
N PHE A 83 21.23 6.23 -6.55
CA PHE A 83 19.78 6.07 -6.58
C PHE A 83 19.09 7.37 -6.19
N ALA A 84 17.83 7.54 -6.62
CA ALA A 84 16.99 8.65 -6.22
C ALA A 84 15.58 8.18 -5.85
N VAL A 85 14.96 8.88 -4.90
CA VAL A 85 13.52 8.72 -4.61
C VAL A 85 12.72 9.27 -5.81
N PRO A 86 11.73 8.55 -6.35
CA PRO A 86 10.88 9.04 -7.44
C PRO A 86 10.18 10.36 -7.08
N ARG A 87 9.94 11.20 -8.09
CA ARG A 87 9.08 12.40 -7.99
C ARG A 87 7.77 12.11 -8.71
N PHE A 88 6.78 11.63 -7.97
CA PHE A 88 5.43 11.47 -8.50
C PHE A 88 4.78 12.85 -8.69
N THR A 89 4.22 13.08 -9.86
CA THR A 89 3.39 14.23 -10.19
C THR A 89 1.98 14.06 -9.63
N TRP A 90 1.16 15.11 -9.71
CA TRP A 90 -0.26 15.01 -9.37
C TRP A 90 -0.99 14.01 -10.26
N ASP A 91 -0.69 14.01 -11.56
CA ASP A 91 -1.32 13.10 -12.52
C ASP A 91 -0.93 11.64 -12.21
N ASP A 92 0.35 11.39 -11.87
CA ASP A 92 0.79 10.07 -11.40
C ASP A 92 0.00 9.63 -10.15
N PHE A 93 -0.25 10.55 -9.21
CA PHE A 93 -1.02 10.23 -8.00
C PHE A 93 -2.48 9.88 -8.32
N VAL A 94 -3.11 10.61 -9.24
CA VAL A 94 -4.46 10.31 -9.72
C VAL A 94 -4.50 8.91 -10.33
N ASP A 95 -3.57 8.60 -11.23
CA ASP A 95 -3.44 7.28 -11.87
C ASP A 95 -3.22 6.15 -10.84
N ILE A 96 -2.38 6.40 -9.83
CA ILE A 96 -2.14 5.46 -8.73
C ILE A 96 -3.42 5.18 -7.95
N VAL A 97 -4.21 6.21 -7.62
CA VAL A 97 -5.46 6.04 -6.86
C VAL A 97 -6.51 5.30 -7.70
N GLU A 98 -6.63 5.62 -9.00
CA GLU A 98 -7.54 4.92 -9.91
C GLU A 98 -7.16 3.43 -10.05
N ALA A 99 -5.89 3.14 -10.36
CA ALA A 99 -5.40 1.78 -10.48
C ALA A 99 -5.62 1.00 -9.16
N ARG A 100 -5.36 1.64 -8.01
CA ARG A 100 -5.59 1.05 -6.69
C ARG A 100 -7.06 0.74 -6.46
N SER A 101 -7.98 1.62 -6.89
CA SER A 101 -9.43 1.37 -6.82
C SER A 101 -9.80 0.10 -7.58
N LEU A 102 -9.37 -0.01 -8.83
CA LEU A 102 -9.68 -1.17 -9.68
C LEU A 102 -9.16 -2.49 -9.10
N VAL A 103 -7.97 -2.46 -8.51
CA VAL A 103 -7.35 -3.61 -7.85
C VAL A 103 -8.13 -4.03 -6.60
N ILE A 104 -8.49 -3.06 -5.75
CA ILE A 104 -9.30 -3.32 -4.56
C ILE A 104 -10.68 -3.85 -4.95
N ASP A 105 -11.34 -3.28 -5.95
CA ASP A 105 -12.62 -3.79 -6.44
C ASP A 105 -12.48 -5.22 -6.98
N GLY A 106 -11.36 -5.53 -7.64
CA GLY A 106 -11.02 -6.89 -8.06
C GLY A 106 -10.90 -7.87 -6.90
N ILE A 107 -10.29 -7.46 -5.78
CA ILE A 107 -10.23 -8.23 -4.53
C ILE A 107 -11.64 -8.53 -4.02
N PHE A 108 -12.49 -7.51 -3.90
CA PHE A 108 -13.83 -7.68 -3.34
C PHE A 108 -14.80 -8.42 -4.27
N ARG A 109 -14.68 -8.24 -5.59
CA ARG A 109 -15.40 -9.08 -6.56
C ARG A 109 -15.05 -10.56 -6.41
N ARG A 110 -13.78 -10.89 -6.13
CA ARG A 110 -13.39 -12.28 -5.85
C ARG A 110 -13.96 -12.78 -4.53
N LEU A 111 -13.99 -11.94 -3.51
CA LEU A 111 -14.53 -12.28 -2.19
C LEU A 111 -16.06 -12.28 -2.13
N SER A 112 -16.74 -11.75 -3.15
CA SER A 112 -18.19 -11.75 -3.31
C SER A 112 -18.80 -13.11 -2.97
N GLY A 113 -19.81 -13.12 -2.09
CA GLY A 113 -20.47 -14.34 -1.62
C GLY A 113 -19.65 -15.23 -0.67
N ARG A 114 -18.42 -14.83 -0.32
CA ARG A 114 -17.53 -15.55 0.61
C ARG A 114 -17.02 -14.69 1.78
N LEU A 115 -17.40 -13.41 1.84
CA LEU A 115 -16.98 -12.49 2.90
C LEU A 115 -17.35 -13.00 4.30
N SER A 116 -18.59 -13.45 4.49
CA SER A 116 -19.08 -14.01 5.75
C SER A 116 -18.53 -15.40 6.09
N ALA A 117 -17.84 -16.05 5.15
CA ALA A 117 -17.24 -17.38 5.31
C ALA A 117 -15.72 -17.31 5.50
N LEU A 118 -15.16 -16.12 5.72
CA LEU A 118 -13.74 -15.97 6.05
C LEU A 118 -13.42 -16.61 7.41
N ASP A 119 -12.21 -17.14 7.53
CA ASP A 119 -11.71 -17.73 8.76
C ASP A 119 -11.77 -16.69 9.91
N PRO A 120 -12.47 -17.01 11.04
CA PRO A 120 -12.52 -16.12 12.20
C PRO A 120 -11.15 -15.71 12.73
N ALA A 121 -10.14 -16.59 12.66
CA ALA A 121 -8.78 -16.25 13.10
C ALA A 121 -8.12 -15.21 12.18
N ALA A 122 -8.36 -15.31 10.87
CA ALA A 122 -7.91 -14.34 9.88
C ALA A 122 -8.62 -12.99 10.04
N LEU A 123 -9.93 -12.99 10.30
CA LEU A 123 -10.70 -11.77 10.60
C LEU A 123 -10.21 -11.09 11.88
N ALA A 124 -9.97 -11.85 12.95
CA ALA A 124 -9.42 -11.30 14.20
C ALA A 124 -8.02 -10.69 13.98
N SER A 125 -7.20 -11.29 13.12
CA SER A 125 -5.91 -10.73 12.72
C SER A 125 -6.05 -9.42 11.96
N LEU A 126 -6.92 -9.39 10.95
CA LEU A 126 -7.21 -8.19 10.17
C LEU A 126 -7.73 -7.05 11.06
N ARG A 127 -8.62 -7.37 12.02
CA ARG A 127 -9.14 -6.40 13.00
C ARG A 127 -8.04 -5.78 13.86
N ARG A 128 -7.05 -6.57 14.31
CA ARG A 128 -5.88 -6.02 15.04
C ARG A 128 -5.07 -5.06 14.18
N ARG A 129 -4.90 -5.35 12.89
CA ARG A 129 -4.20 -4.43 11.97
C ARG A 129 -5.01 -3.16 11.70
N ALA A 130 -6.33 -3.29 11.58
CA ALA A 130 -7.24 -2.16 11.46
C ALA A 130 -7.13 -1.24 12.68
N ASP A 131 -7.21 -1.80 13.89
CA ASP A 131 -7.07 -1.05 15.13
C ASP A 131 -5.73 -0.29 15.23
N ALA A 132 -4.63 -0.95 14.87
CA ALA A 132 -3.31 -0.33 14.83
C ALA A 132 -3.23 0.83 13.81
N ALA A 133 -3.89 0.69 12.65
CA ALA A 133 -3.97 1.75 11.64
C ALA A 133 -4.83 2.92 12.10
N VAL A 134 -6.02 2.66 12.67
CA VAL A 134 -6.91 3.68 13.24
C VAL A 134 -6.21 4.46 14.36
N SER A 135 -5.55 3.76 15.28
CA SER A 135 -4.81 4.37 16.38
C SER A 135 -3.64 5.23 15.90
N ALA A 136 -2.95 4.82 14.84
CA ALA A 136 -1.87 5.63 14.26
C ALA A 136 -2.40 6.85 13.50
N ALA A 137 -3.49 6.69 12.74
CA ALA A 137 -4.15 7.76 11.99
C ALA A 137 -4.68 8.86 12.90
N ARG A 138 -5.46 8.49 13.93
CA ARG A 138 -6.03 9.45 14.89
C ARG A 138 -4.96 10.18 15.71
N ALA A 139 -3.81 9.55 15.92
CA ALA A 139 -2.68 10.16 16.61
C ALA A 139 -1.78 11.01 15.70
N GLY A 140 -2.07 11.11 14.39
CA GLY A 140 -1.23 11.85 13.43
C GLY A 140 0.19 11.28 13.28
N ARG A 141 0.43 10.03 13.69
CA ARG A 141 1.78 9.42 13.71
C ARG A 141 2.12 8.83 12.35
N LEU A 142 2.45 9.69 11.38
CA LEU A 142 2.74 9.31 10.00
C LEU A 142 3.74 8.13 9.89
N ASP A 143 4.84 8.19 10.64
CA ASP A 143 5.89 7.17 10.66
C ASP A 143 5.37 5.76 11.01
N VAL A 144 4.32 5.69 11.83
CA VAL A 144 3.69 4.44 12.27
C VAL A 144 2.54 4.08 11.34
N LEU A 145 1.75 5.07 10.92
CA LEU A 145 0.57 4.90 10.08
C LEU A 145 0.90 4.22 8.77
N VAL A 146 1.94 4.67 8.06
CA VAL A 146 2.27 4.13 6.72
C VAL A 146 2.50 2.62 6.77
N GLY A 147 3.19 2.14 7.81
CA GLY A 147 3.43 0.72 8.04
C GLY A 147 2.18 -0.03 8.47
N CYS A 148 1.35 0.55 9.34
CA CYS A 148 0.08 -0.05 9.77
C CYS A 148 -0.91 -0.18 8.61
N ASP A 149 -1.10 0.88 7.81
CA ASP A 149 -1.95 0.89 6.63
C ASP A 149 -1.50 -0.17 5.62
N ARG A 150 -0.22 -0.17 5.24
CA ARG A 150 0.34 -1.17 4.32
C ARG A 150 0.08 -2.60 4.80
N ARG A 151 0.34 -2.89 6.07
CA ARG A 151 0.14 -4.24 6.64
C ARG A 151 -1.35 -4.64 6.66
N PHE A 152 -2.26 -3.71 6.92
CA PHE A 152 -3.70 -3.98 6.85
C PHE A 152 -4.12 -4.37 5.42
N TRP A 153 -3.74 -3.57 4.42
CA TRP A 153 -4.11 -3.84 3.03
C TRP A 153 -3.43 -5.08 2.45
N ALA A 154 -2.21 -5.39 2.89
CA ALA A 154 -1.53 -6.63 2.53
C ALA A 154 -2.29 -7.87 3.04
N GLU A 155 -2.76 -7.86 4.30
CA GLU A 155 -3.54 -8.97 4.86
C GLU A 155 -4.92 -9.08 4.20
N LEU A 156 -5.61 -7.96 4.01
CA LEU A 156 -6.89 -7.95 3.29
C LEU A 156 -6.75 -8.47 1.85
N GLY A 157 -5.72 -8.03 1.13
CA GLY A 157 -5.45 -8.46 -0.24
C GLY A 157 -5.14 -9.96 -0.33
N ALA A 158 -4.53 -10.54 0.71
CA ALA A 158 -4.25 -11.97 0.76
C ALA A 158 -5.53 -12.83 0.76
N PHE A 159 -6.66 -12.32 1.26
CA PHE A 159 -7.94 -13.03 1.25
C PHE A 159 -8.41 -13.34 -0.18
N ALA A 160 -8.03 -12.53 -1.18
CA ALA A 160 -8.37 -12.79 -2.57
C ALA A 160 -7.73 -14.09 -3.13
N GLY A 161 -6.74 -14.67 -2.44
CA GLY A 161 -6.01 -15.86 -2.88
C GLY A 161 -5.25 -15.66 -4.19
N ASN A 162 -4.98 -14.41 -4.57
CA ASN A 162 -4.25 -14.08 -5.78
C ASN A 162 -3.04 -13.22 -5.42
N ARG A 163 -1.88 -13.86 -5.35
CA ARG A 163 -0.61 -13.22 -5.02
C ARG A 163 -0.27 -12.07 -5.97
N ARG A 164 -0.59 -12.15 -7.26
CA ARG A 164 -0.29 -11.08 -8.23
C ARG A 164 -1.08 -9.81 -7.95
N ILE A 165 -2.35 -9.96 -7.56
CA ILE A 165 -3.20 -8.84 -7.15
C ILE A 165 -2.69 -8.23 -5.84
N ALA A 166 -2.36 -9.07 -4.85
CA ALA A 166 -1.85 -8.60 -3.56
C ALA A 166 -0.50 -7.87 -3.69
N ASP A 167 0.43 -8.42 -4.47
CA ASP A 167 1.74 -7.81 -4.75
C ASP A 167 1.57 -6.46 -5.48
N TYR A 168 0.64 -6.37 -6.43
CA TYR A 168 0.38 -5.12 -7.15
C TYR A 168 -0.32 -4.06 -6.28
N LEU A 169 -1.23 -4.47 -5.38
CA LEU A 169 -1.81 -3.56 -4.38
C LEU A 169 -0.73 -3.01 -3.45
N ASP A 170 0.17 -3.86 -2.96
CA ASP A 170 1.30 -3.43 -2.11
C ASP A 170 2.18 -2.41 -2.84
N TRP A 171 2.48 -2.68 -4.10
CA TRP A 171 3.26 -1.78 -4.96
C TRP A 171 2.60 -0.41 -5.15
N LEU A 172 1.30 -0.36 -5.44
CA LEU A 172 0.55 0.91 -5.55
C LEU A 172 0.47 1.65 -4.20
N ARG A 173 0.33 0.92 -3.10
CA ARG A 173 0.31 1.48 -1.73
C ARG A 173 1.62 2.17 -1.38
N VAL A 174 2.76 1.59 -1.74
CA VAL A 174 4.07 2.22 -1.52
C VAL A 174 4.15 3.55 -2.26
N GLN A 175 3.78 3.58 -3.54
CA GLN A 175 3.84 4.81 -4.34
C GLN A 175 2.87 5.90 -3.87
N TYR A 176 1.64 5.50 -3.49
CA TYR A 176 0.68 6.39 -2.85
C TYR A 176 1.31 7.10 -1.64
N TRP A 177 1.98 6.36 -0.76
CA TRP A 177 2.59 6.92 0.43
C TRP A 177 3.86 7.74 0.13
N ILE A 178 4.67 7.37 -0.87
CA ILE A 178 5.80 8.20 -1.32
C ILE A 178 5.32 9.59 -1.74
N PHE A 179 4.19 9.67 -2.49
CA PHE A 179 3.59 10.96 -2.86
C PHE A 179 3.01 11.67 -1.64
N ALA A 180 2.08 11.03 -0.91
CA ALA A 180 1.32 11.66 0.17
C ALA A 180 2.21 12.13 1.32
N ALA A 181 3.24 11.35 1.70
CA ALA A 181 4.15 11.72 2.78
C ALA A 181 4.97 12.98 2.48
N GLY A 182 5.21 13.29 1.20
CA GLY A 182 5.85 14.53 0.79
C GLY A 182 5.08 15.80 1.19
N TYR A 183 3.75 15.68 1.34
CA TYR A 183 2.87 16.78 1.76
C TYR A 183 2.47 16.69 3.23
N LEU A 184 2.46 15.49 3.82
CA LEU A 184 2.03 15.26 5.20
C LEU A 184 3.16 15.39 6.22
N ARG A 185 4.40 15.05 5.86
CA ARG A 185 5.52 15.08 6.81
C ARG A 185 5.80 16.51 7.29
N GLY A 186 5.91 16.67 8.61
CA GLY A 186 6.20 17.95 9.25
C GLY A 186 4.97 18.81 9.54
N ARG A 187 3.77 18.35 9.15
CA ARG A 187 2.51 18.97 9.56
C ARG A 187 2.14 18.60 10.99
N GLU A 188 1.42 19.49 11.68
CA GLU A 188 0.86 19.21 13.01
C GLU A 188 -0.54 18.57 12.92
N ASP A 189 -1.27 18.85 11.85
CA ASP A 189 -2.65 18.41 11.59
C ASP A 189 -2.72 17.14 10.72
N VAL A 190 -1.69 16.29 10.76
CA VAL A 190 -1.62 15.05 9.95
C VAL A 190 -2.86 14.18 10.14
N ALA A 191 -3.41 14.11 11.36
CA ALA A 191 -4.57 13.31 11.69
C ALA A 191 -5.80 13.64 10.83
N ASP A 192 -5.98 14.90 10.43
CA ASP A 192 -7.13 15.37 9.66
C ASP A 192 -7.14 14.83 8.23
N PHE A 193 -5.98 14.41 7.73
CA PHE A 193 -5.79 13.84 6.38
C PHE A 193 -5.62 12.31 6.40
N CYS A 194 -5.69 11.67 7.58
CA CYS A 194 -5.44 10.25 7.69
C CYS A 194 -6.75 9.46 7.75
N TRP A 195 -6.93 8.55 6.80
CA TRP A 195 -8.08 7.64 6.82
C TRP A 195 -8.04 6.77 8.08
N SER A 196 -9.13 6.80 8.86
CA SER A 196 -9.23 6.12 10.17
C SER A 196 -10.47 5.23 10.29
N ARG A 197 -11.01 4.77 9.14
CA ARG A 197 -12.22 3.93 9.08
C ARG A 197 -11.91 2.45 8.78
N HIS A 198 -10.67 2.00 9.02
CA HIS A 198 -10.26 0.61 8.79
C HIS A 198 -11.12 -0.39 9.58
N LEU A 199 -11.54 -0.05 10.81
CA LEU A 199 -12.40 -0.92 11.62
C LEU A 199 -13.81 -1.06 11.03
N GLU A 200 -14.38 0.03 10.52
CA GLU A 200 -15.68 -0.01 9.83
C GLU A 200 -15.61 -0.89 8.57
N LEU A 201 -14.47 -0.90 7.86
CA LEU A 201 -14.25 -1.86 6.77
C LEU A 201 -14.34 -3.30 7.24
N VAL A 202 -13.70 -3.61 8.36
CA VAL A 202 -13.69 -4.96 8.91
C VAL A 202 -15.10 -5.36 9.36
N ASP A 203 -15.85 -4.44 9.98
CA ASP A 203 -17.23 -4.68 10.38
C ASP A 203 -18.11 -5.07 9.17
N LEU A 204 -18.00 -4.31 8.07
CA LEU A 204 -18.74 -4.59 6.82
C LEU A 204 -18.31 -5.92 6.16
N ILE A 205 -17.03 -6.27 6.23
CA ILE A 205 -16.53 -7.56 5.76
C ILE A 205 -17.10 -8.70 6.59
N GLU A 206 -17.11 -8.54 7.92
CA GLU A 206 -17.58 -9.55 8.87
C GLU A 206 -19.08 -9.81 8.74
N THR A 207 -19.88 -8.77 8.51
CA THR A 207 -21.32 -8.91 8.21
C THR A 207 -21.62 -9.39 6.80
N GLY A 208 -20.61 -9.43 5.92
CA GLY A 208 -20.76 -9.76 4.51
C GLY A 208 -21.49 -8.68 3.69
N ASP A 209 -21.53 -7.43 4.17
CA ASP A 209 -22.17 -6.31 3.49
C ASP A 209 -21.33 -5.80 2.32
N GLN A 210 -21.46 -6.49 1.19
CA GLN A 210 -20.74 -6.17 -0.04
C GLN A 210 -21.05 -4.77 -0.58
N SER A 211 -22.30 -4.30 -0.42
CA SER A 211 -22.70 -2.98 -0.91
C SER A 211 -22.08 -1.88 -0.07
N GLY A 212 -22.10 -2.05 1.27
CA GLY A 212 -21.46 -1.16 2.21
C GLY A 212 -19.94 -1.10 2.02
N VAL A 213 -19.28 -2.26 1.82
CA VAL A 213 -17.85 -2.32 1.48
C VAL A 213 -17.56 -1.49 0.23
N HIS A 214 -18.29 -1.73 -0.87
CA HIS A 214 -18.08 -1.01 -2.12
C HIS A 214 -18.28 0.50 -1.97
N ALA A 215 -19.36 0.93 -1.33
CA ALA A 215 -19.65 2.34 -1.10
C ALA A 215 -18.55 3.03 -0.27
N MET A 216 -18.05 2.36 0.76
CA MET A 216 -17.02 2.91 1.62
C MET A 216 -15.65 3.00 0.93
N LEU A 217 -15.31 2.04 0.06
CA LEU A 217 -14.07 2.08 -0.73
C LEU A 217 -14.09 3.18 -1.79
N LEU A 218 -15.24 3.38 -2.44
CA LEU A 218 -15.44 4.53 -3.32
C LEU A 218 -15.22 5.85 -2.54
N GLY A 219 -15.84 5.97 -1.36
CA GLY A 219 -15.65 7.13 -0.48
C GLY A 219 -14.19 7.33 -0.06
N TYR A 220 -13.48 6.25 0.29
CA TYR A 220 -12.05 6.27 0.63
C TYR A 220 -11.17 6.81 -0.50
N ASN A 221 -11.42 6.40 -1.74
CA ASN A 221 -10.66 6.89 -2.89
C ASN A 221 -10.96 8.35 -3.20
N GLN A 222 -12.23 8.76 -3.14
CA GLN A 222 -12.63 10.15 -3.33
C GLN A 222 -12.03 11.07 -2.27
N GLU A 223 -12.06 10.65 -1.01
CA GLU A 223 -11.48 11.41 0.10
C GLU A 223 -9.97 11.59 -0.08
N SER A 224 -9.26 10.51 -0.45
CA SER A 224 -7.82 10.56 -0.74
C SER A 224 -7.49 11.63 -1.81
N LEU A 225 -8.29 11.70 -2.88
CA LEU A 225 -8.11 12.65 -3.97
C LEU A 225 -8.47 14.08 -3.55
N ARG A 226 -9.56 14.29 -2.80
CA ARG A 226 -9.93 15.62 -2.26
C ARG A 226 -8.86 16.19 -1.35
N GLN A 227 -8.37 15.37 -0.42
CA GLN A 227 -7.35 15.78 0.54
C GLN A 227 -6.03 16.14 -0.16
N MET A 228 -5.54 15.30 -1.06
CA MET A 228 -4.29 15.58 -1.75
C MET A 228 -4.43 16.72 -2.78
N SER A 229 -5.58 16.85 -3.45
CA SER A 229 -5.89 18.00 -4.31
C SER A 229 -5.76 19.33 -3.53
N ALA A 230 -6.35 19.39 -2.34
CA ALA A 230 -6.26 20.56 -1.46
C ALA A 230 -4.81 20.84 -1.01
N LEU A 231 -4.07 19.81 -0.58
CA LEU A 231 -2.68 19.96 -0.12
C LEU A 231 -1.72 20.35 -1.24
N CYS A 232 -1.94 19.85 -2.47
CA CYS A 232 -1.08 20.12 -3.62
C CYS A 232 -1.46 21.40 -4.36
N GLY A 233 -2.60 22.03 -4.03
CA GLY A 233 -3.15 23.15 -4.80
C GLY A 233 -3.50 22.77 -6.24
N ARG A 234 -4.00 21.55 -6.47
CA ARG A 234 -4.32 20.99 -7.79
C ARG A 234 -5.84 20.78 -7.94
N PRO A 235 -6.42 20.96 -9.13
CA PRO A 235 -7.84 20.70 -9.33
C PRO A 235 -8.15 19.20 -9.17
N LEU A 236 -9.38 18.90 -8.73
CA LEU A 236 -9.87 17.52 -8.72
C LEU A 236 -10.02 17.00 -10.16
N PRO A 237 -9.85 15.67 -10.38
CA PRO A 237 -10.18 15.06 -11.65
C PRO A 237 -11.64 15.36 -12.04
N THR A 238 -11.90 15.56 -13.33
CA THR A 238 -13.21 15.97 -13.86
C THR A 238 -14.34 15.04 -13.42
N GLU A 239 -14.07 13.73 -13.38
CA GLU A 239 -15.01 12.68 -12.98
C GLU A 239 -15.45 12.78 -11.51
N LEU A 240 -14.61 13.37 -10.64
CA LEU A 240 -14.92 13.63 -9.24
C LEU A 240 -15.44 15.04 -8.98
N SER A 241 -15.16 15.97 -9.91
CA SER A 241 -15.73 17.31 -9.90
C SER A 241 -17.22 17.30 -10.26
N GLN A 242 -17.66 16.30 -11.01
CA GLN A 242 -19.06 16.05 -11.35
C GLN A 242 -19.72 15.14 -10.31
N VAL A 243 -20.04 15.67 -9.13
CA VAL A 243 -20.97 14.98 -8.23
C VAL A 243 -22.37 15.02 -8.86
N PRO A 244 -23.06 13.89 -9.11
CA PRO A 244 -24.48 13.92 -9.45
C PRO A 244 -25.26 14.37 -8.21
N GLY A 245 -25.49 15.68 -8.10
CA GLY A 245 -26.08 16.27 -6.89
C GLY A 245 -26.32 17.77 -6.89
N GLN A 246 -26.10 18.49 -8.00
CA GLN A 246 -26.67 19.83 -8.21
C GLN A 246 -27.35 19.86 -9.58
N ARG A 247 -28.52 19.23 -9.67
CA ARG A 247 -29.52 19.79 -10.59
C ARG A 247 -29.97 21.09 -9.96
N GLU A 248 -29.73 22.21 -10.63
CA GLU A 248 -30.51 23.42 -10.38
C GLU A 248 -31.99 23.03 -10.33
N PRO A 249 -32.78 23.55 -9.38
CA PRO A 249 -34.21 23.30 -9.37
C PRO A 249 -34.77 23.76 -10.73
N ASP A 250 -35.53 22.88 -11.38
CA ASP A 250 -36.26 23.24 -12.60
C ASP A 250 -37.02 24.55 -12.35
N PRO A 251 -36.95 25.53 -13.27
CA PRO A 251 -37.72 26.75 -13.12
C PRO A 251 -39.21 26.39 -13.06
N LEU A 252 -39.87 26.85 -11.99
CA LEU A 252 -41.30 26.63 -11.78
C LEU A 252 -42.08 27.00 -13.05
N PRO A 253 -43.01 26.15 -13.52
CA PRO A 253 -43.72 26.42 -14.76
C PRO A 253 -44.61 27.65 -14.59
N GLY A 254 -44.28 28.69 -15.35
CA GLY A 254 -45.21 29.74 -15.80
C GLY A 254 -45.92 30.53 -14.70
N THR A 255 -45.27 31.59 -14.22
CA THR A 255 -46.03 32.79 -13.83
C THR A 255 -46.09 33.71 -15.05
N THR A 256 -46.99 33.39 -15.97
CA THR A 256 -47.37 34.34 -17.02
C THR A 256 -48.41 35.28 -16.42
N GLN A 257 -48.07 36.57 -16.45
CA GLN A 257 -48.95 37.69 -16.12
C GLN A 257 -49.91 37.96 -17.29
#